data_AF-A0A439KU87-F1
#
_entry.id   AF-A0A439KU87-F1
#
_cell.length_a   1.000
_cell.length_b   1.000
_cell.length_c   1.000
_cell.angle_alpha   90.00
_cell.angle_beta   90.00
_cell.angle_gamma   90.00
#
_symmetry.space_group_name_H-M   'P 1'
#
loop_
_entity.id
_entity.type
_entity.pdbx_description
1 polymer ?
#
loop_
_entity_poly.entity_id
_entity_poly.type
_entity_poly.pdbx_seq_one_letter_code
_entity_poly.pdbx_strand_id
1 'polypeptide(L)' 'MKVKDAMHKGVDWVSPEIAVTELAKMMRAQDIGSIPIGENDRLIGMVT' A
#
# COMPACT_ATOMS: atom_id res chain seq x y z
N MET A 1 17.68 6.01 15.74
CA MET A 1 16.29 5.58 15.53
C MET A 1 16.29 4.40 14.58
N LYS A 2 15.69 3.26 14.93
CA LYS A 2 15.56 2.12 13.99
C LYS A 2 14.36 2.37 13.08
N VAL A 3 14.37 1.85 11.86
CA VAL A 3 13.25 2.00 10.90
C VAL A 3 11.93 1.54 11.53
N LYS A 4 11.96 0.42 12.26
CA LYS A 4 10.79 -0.12 12.95
C LYS A 4 10.19 0.81 14.02
N ASP A 5 10.95 1.80 14.48
CA ASP A 5 10.50 2.77 15.50
C ASP A 5 9.72 3.92 14.84
N ALA A 6 9.82 4.08 13.51
CA ALA A 6 9.15 5.12 12.74
C ALA A 6 8.08 4.58 11.75
N MET A 7 8.13 3.30 11.40
CA MET A 7 7.18 2.71 10.45
C MET A 7 5.75 2.67 11.02
N HIS A 8 4.76 2.98 10.18
CA HIS A 8 3.35 2.72 10.49
C HIS A 8 3.11 1.20 10.49
N LYS A 9 2.34 0.70 11.46
CA LYS A 9 1.98 -0.73 11.57
C LYS A 9 0.62 -0.97 10.94
N GLY A 10 0.40 -2.16 10.39
CA GLY A 10 -0.89 -2.52 9.79
C GLY A 10 -1.15 -1.89 8.43
N VAL A 11 -0.09 -1.62 7.66
CA VAL A 11 -0.21 -1.21 6.26
C VAL A 11 -0.73 -2.40 5.46
N ASP A 12 -1.82 -2.17 4.72
CA ASP A 12 -2.33 -3.12 3.74
C ASP A 12 -1.57 -2.96 2.42
N TRP A 13 -1.33 -4.09 1.75
CA TRP A 13 -0.95 -4.13 0.35
C TRP A 13 -2.08 -4.75 -0.48
N VAL A 14 -2.07 -4.50 -1.78
CA VAL A 14 -3.12 -4.98 -2.69
C VAL A 14 -2.53 -5.76 -3.85
N SER A 15 -3.34 -6.64 -4.47
CA SER A 15 -2.89 -7.41 -5.63
C SER A 15 -2.79 -6.52 -6.88
N PRO A 16 -1.95 -6.89 -7.87
CA PRO A 16 -1.78 -6.12 -9.10
C PRO A 16 -3.04 -6.02 -9.97
N GLU A 17 -4.05 -6.87 -9.74
CA GLU A 17 -5.33 -6.88 -10.45
C GLU A 17 -6.33 -5.84 -9.91
N ILE A 18 -6.02 -5.14 -8.82
CA ILE A 18 -6.92 -4.14 -8.24
C ILE A 18 -7.25 -3.04 -9.27
N ALA A 19 -8.52 -2.65 -9.34
CA ALA A 19 -8.92 -1.53 -10.17
C ALA A 19 -8.32 -0.22 -9.62
N VAL A 20 -7.73 0.59 -10.50
CA VAL A 20 -7.13 1.88 -10.14
C VAL A 20 -8.13 2.79 -9.41
N THR A 21 -9.42 2.71 -9.75
CA THR A 21 -10.49 3.47 -9.07
C THR A 21 -10.68 3.07 -7.61
N GLU A 22 -10.55 1.79 -7.28
CA GLU A 22 -10.64 1.32 -5.90
C GLU A 22 -9.38 1.71 -5.12
N LEU A 23 -8.21 1.61 -5.75
CA LEU A 23 -6.95 2.06 -5.16
C LEU A 23 -7.00 3.56 -4.81
N ALA A 24 -7.50 4.41 -5.71
CA ALA A 24 -7.68 5.84 -5.46
C ALA A 24 -8.70 6.14 -4.33
N LYS A 25 -9.79 5.37 -4.25
CA LYS A 25 -10.74 5.48 -3.13
C LYS A 25 -10.08 5.11 -1.80
N MET A 26 -9.27 4.05 -1.76
CA MET A 26 -8.51 3.66 -0.57
C MET A 26 -7.54 4.74 -0.13
N MET A 27 -6.74 5.30 -1.06
CA MET A 27 -5.81 6.40 -0.78
C MET A 27 -6.52 7.59 -0.14
N ARG A 28 -7.67 7.99 -0.70
CA ARG A 28 -8.49 9.08 -0.15
C ARG A 28 -9.10 8.73 1.20
N ALA A 29 -9.63 7.52 1.36
CA ALA A 29 -10.32 7.11 2.58
C ALA A 29 -9.37 6.96 3.78
N GLN A 30 -8.14 6.51 3.51
CA GLN A 30 -7.11 6.30 4.54
C GLN A 30 -6.16 7.50 4.69
N ASP A 31 -6.30 8.54 3.85
CA ASP A 31 -5.41 9.70 3.78
C ASP A 31 -3.93 9.31 3.59
N ILE A 32 -3.68 8.42 2.61
CA ILE A 32 -2.34 7.92 2.26
C ILE A 32 -2.00 8.23 0.81
N GLY A 33 -0.74 8.57 0.57
CA GLY A 33 -0.21 8.89 -0.76
C GLY A 33 0.54 7.74 -1.45
N SER A 34 0.58 6.54 -0.84
CA SER A 34 1.29 5.40 -1.43
C SER A 34 0.69 4.08 -0.98
N ILE A 35 0.54 3.14 -1.90
CA ILE A 35 0.06 1.77 -1.63
C ILE A 35 1.05 0.75 -2.22
N PRO A 36 1.59 -0.18 -1.42
CA PRO A 36 2.39 -1.29 -1.92
C PRO A 36 1.52 -2.29 -2.72
N ILE A 37 2.07 -2.79 -3.82
CA ILE A 37 1.44 -3.82 -4.66
C ILE A 37 2.20 -5.14 -4.47
N GLY A 38 1.50 -6.19 -4.08
CA GLY A 38 2.08 -7.49 -3.75
C GLY A 38 1.35 -8.67 -4.36
N GLU A 39 2.09 -9.74 -4.64
CA GLU A 39 1.57 -11.02 -5.12
C GLU A 39 2.46 -12.14 -4.57
N ASN A 40 1.88 -13.28 -4.15
CA ASN A 40 2.63 -14.45 -3.67
C ASN A 40 3.66 -14.13 -2.57
N ASP A 41 3.25 -13.36 -1.57
CA ASP A 41 4.11 -12.89 -0.45
C ASP A 41 5.35 -12.10 -0.91
N ARG A 42 5.26 -11.45 -2.07
CA ARG A 42 6.33 -10.64 -2.64
C ARG A 42 5.84 -9.25 -3.00
N LEU A 43 6.60 -8.24 -2.57
CA LEU A 43 6.42 -6.87 -3.06
C LEU A 43 6.87 -6.79 -4.51
N ILE A 44 5.95 -6.41 -5.41
CA ILE A 44 6.20 -6.31 -6.85
C ILE A 44 6.16 -4.87 -7.37
N GLY A 45 5.59 -3.93 -6.60
CA GLY A 45 5.52 -2.53 -7.00
C GLY A 45 4.94 -1.60 -5.93
N MET A 46 4.78 -0.33 -6.30
CA MET A 46 4.17 0.70 -5.47
C MET A 46 3.44 1.70 -6.38
N VAL A 47 2.29 2.21 -5.92
CA VAL A 47 1.50 3.23 -6.61
C VAL A 47 1.41 4.48 -5.74
N THR A 48 1.48 5.65 -6.37
CA THR A 48 1.44 6.99 -5.74
C THR A 48 0.58 7.96 -6.53
#